data_AF-A0A8S9YE67-F1
#
_entry.id   AF-A0A8S9YE67-F1
#
_cell.length_a   1.000
_cell.length_b   1.000
_cell.length_c   1.000
_cell.angle_alpha   90.00
_cell.angle_beta   90.00
_cell.angle_gamma   90.00
#
_symmetry.space_group_name_H-M   'P 1'
#
loop_
_entity.id
_entity.type
_entity.pdbx_description
1 polymer ?
#
loop_
_entity_poly.entity_id
_entity_poly.type
_entity_poly.pdbx_seq_one_letter_code
_entity_poly.pdbx_strand_id
1 'polypeptide(L)'
;MFSSHGVWLVFWAVLNLSLVVCEEDVVVSKNILILVENVWIKETHSQFLKSLTDRGYVTTVSTADDPNLSLTKYGEYNYGHLIILAPSASEFGGKLNVREIVNFLDYGGNVIAVANSEVGEAIRELGSECGIEFDEENTHVIDHHNYDVNDDGTHTNVVVSPENLINCSVITGDVNRHPFIYRGVGISSDPNNPLLINILHASRSSYSYNMLKKITDYPNVVGTNTQLIVALQARNNARALFIGSLDFLSDKSFTTPVESALTGEKYPVSGNRELINNLLPWVLGERGQLRVVSLEHHRIGETDAPGQYTIMDNVYYGIRIETKNELGHWVPYGADDVQLEFFRIDPFIRRTMKHKDGLYYAHLKLPDVYGVFKFVVDYHRLGYTHLKSTTQVPVRPFTHTQYERFIEAAYPYYFSAISMIVGLVMFSFVFLYYKDDKEKVE
;
A
#
# COMPACT_ATOMS: atom_id res chain seq x y z
N MET A 1 53.02 -13.91 38.58
CA MET A 1 52.75 -14.96 37.59
C MET A 1 51.24 -15.22 37.63
N PHE A 2 50.47 -14.33 36.99
CA PHE A 2 49.01 -14.35 37.02
C PHE A 2 48.51 -14.95 35.70
N SER A 3 47.74 -16.04 35.81
CA SER A 3 47.19 -16.82 34.71
C SER A 3 46.02 -16.06 34.07
N SER A 4 46.13 -15.81 32.76
CA SER A 4 45.26 -14.97 31.95
C SER A 4 44.28 -15.79 31.09
N HIS A 5 43.60 -16.79 31.66
CA HIS A 5 42.68 -17.68 30.92
C HIS A 5 41.22 -17.67 31.42
N GLY A 6 40.86 -16.81 32.39
CA GLY A 6 39.50 -16.74 32.94
C GLY A 6 38.64 -15.55 32.49
N VAL A 7 39.21 -14.55 31.79
CA VAL A 7 38.54 -13.26 31.53
C VAL A 7 37.97 -13.15 30.10
N TRP A 8 38.34 -14.07 29.21
CA TRP A 8 37.89 -14.03 27.80
C TRP A 8 36.56 -14.73 27.53
N LEU A 9 36.01 -15.50 28.48
CA LEU A 9 34.77 -16.26 28.29
C LEU A 9 33.49 -15.53 28.76
N VAL A 10 33.63 -14.44 29.52
CA VAL A 10 32.47 -13.63 29.97
C VAL A 10 32.21 -12.44 29.03
N PHE A 11 33.20 -12.03 28.23
CA PHE A 11 33.07 -10.90 27.31
C PHE A 11 32.46 -11.25 25.94
N TRP A 12 32.25 -12.53 25.63
CA TRP A 12 31.64 -12.99 24.38
C TRP A 12 30.17 -13.40 24.51
N ALA A 13 29.58 -13.30 25.71
CA ALA A 13 28.18 -13.66 25.96
C ALA A 13 27.20 -12.47 25.93
N VAL A 14 27.68 -11.24 25.71
CA VAL A 14 26.84 -10.02 25.75
C VAL A 14 26.70 -9.35 24.37
N LEU A 15 27.28 -9.93 23.31
CA LEU A 15 27.25 -9.33 21.96
C LEU A 15 26.62 -10.27 20.91
N ASN A 16 25.46 -10.85 21.24
CA ASN A 16 24.52 -11.39 20.26
C ASN A 16 23.09 -11.08 20.73
N LEU A 17 22.85 -9.81 21.05
CA LEU A 17 21.49 -9.29 20.95
C LEU A 17 21.28 -9.03 19.46
N SER A 18 20.74 -10.03 18.76
CA SER A 18 20.13 -9.83 17.47
C SER A 18 19.24 -8.60 17.60
N LEU A 19 19.57 -7.55 16.84
CA LEU A 19 18.65 -6.47 16.53
C LEU A 19 17.46 -7.12 15.81
N VAL A 20 16.50 -7.59 16.60
CA VAL A 20 15.12 -7.62 16.16
C VAL A 20 14.81 -6.15 15.94
N VAL A 21 14.85 -5.73 14.68
CA VAL A 21 14.10 -4.56 14.27
C VAL A 21 12.65 -4.95 14.56
N CYS A 22 12.19 -4.64 15.77
CA CYS A 22 10.77 -4.47 16.01
C CYS A 22 10.40 -3.32 15.09
N GLU A 23 9.85 -3.68 13.93
CA GLU A 23 9.01 -2.78 13.17
C GLU A 23 8.05 -2.20 14.20
N GLU A 24 8.20 -0.90 14.51
CA GLU A 24 7.30 -0.22 15.44
C GLU A 24 5.88 -0.56 14.98
N ASP A 25 5.08 -1.11 15.90
CA ASP A 25 3.65 -1.21 15.66
C ASP A 25 3.23 0.18 15.17
N VAL A 26 2.75 0.27 13.93
CA VAL A 26 2.18 1.52 13.39
C VAL A 26 0.89 1.76 14.20
N VAL A 27 1.08 2.29 15.39
CA VAL A 27 0.02 2.77 16.26
C VAL A 27 -0.48 4.00 15.56
N VAL A 28 -1.67 3.87 14.96
CA VAL A 28 -2.37 4.99 14.34
C VAL A 28 -2.44 6.11 15.37
N SER A 29 -1.78 7.22 15.08
CA SER A 29 -1.75 8.37 15.97
C SER A 29 -3.17 8.92 16.12
N LYS A 30 -3.61 9.10 17.36
CA LYS A 30 -4.98 9.53 17.67
C LYS A 30 -5.17 11.05 17.60
N ASN A 31 -4.10 11.81 17.34
CA ASN A 31 -4.15 13.26 17.32
C ASN A 31 -4.50 13.77 15.92
N ILE A 32 -5.58 14.56 15.83
CA ILE A 32 -6.06 15.16 14.58
C ILE A 32 -6.05 16.68 14.70
N LEU A 33 -5.39 17.36 13.76
CA LEU A 33 -5.56 18.80 13.55
C LEU A 33 -6.69 19.04 12.56
N ILE A 34 -7.70 19.82 12.96
CA ILE A 34 -8.82 20.22 12.10
C ILE A 34 -8.71 21.71 11.86
N LEU A 35 -8.54 22.10 10.61
CA LEU A 35 -8.56 23.49 10.17
C LEU A 35 -9.97 23.82 9.73
N VAL A 36 -10.56 24.86 10.31
CA VAL A 36 -11.85 25.40 9.89
C VAL A 36 -11.66 26.80 9.35
N GLU A 37 -12.42 27.16 8.32
CA GLU A 37 -12.48 28.55 7.85
C GLU A 37 -13.16 29.43 8.90
N ASN A 38 -14.34 29.01 9.35
CA ASN A 38 -15.16 29.75 10.29
C ASN A 38 -15.54 28.88 11.49
N VAL A 39 -15.69 29.52 12.67
CA VAL A 39 -16.07 28.83 13.91
C VAL A 39 -17.43 28.13 13.78
N TRP A 40 -18.33 28.66 12.94
CA TRP A 40 -19.67 28.11 12.66
C TRP A 40 -19.63 26.70 12.06
N ILE A 41 -18.54 26.30 11.39
CA ILE A 41 -18.39 24.96 10.83
C ILE A 41 -18.50 23.89 11.94
N LYS A 42 -18.09 24.22 13.17
CA LYS A 42 -18.24 23.34 14.33
C LYS A 42 -19.69 23.00 14.65
N GLU A 43 -20.60 23.95 14.42
CA GLU A 43 -22.03 23.77 14.67
C GLU A 43 -22.72 23.07 13.50
N THR A 44 -22.36 23.42 12.25
CA THR A 44 -23.01 22.87 11.06
C THR A 44 -22.53 21.46 10.69
N HIS A 45 -21.35 21.05 11.16
CA HIS A 45 -20.74 19.74 10.93
C HIS A 45 -20.57 18.96 12.23
N SER A 46 -21.44 19.19 13.21
CA SER A 46 -21.30 18.64 14.55
C SER A 46 -21.36 17.11 14.57
N GLN A 47 -22.16 16.48 13.70
CA GLN A 47 -22.27 15.02 13.60
C GLN A 47 -20.98 14.41 13.03
N PHE A 48 -20.38 15.06 12.02
CA PHE A 48 -19.10 14.64 11.46
C PHE A 48 -17.99 14.72 12.51
N LEU A 49 -17.85 15.86 13.19
CA LEU A 49 -16.83 16.03 14.24
C LEU A 49 -17.04 15.07 15.41
N LYS A 50 -18.30 14.84 15.80
CA LYS A 50 -18.65 13.86 16.82
C LYS A 50 -18.28 12.43 16.41
N SER A 51 -18.40 12.09 15.13
CA SER A 51 -17.99 10.76 14.63
C SER A 51 -16.49 10.50 14.81
N LEU A 52 -15.65 11.55 14.83
CA LEU A 52 -14.21 11.43 15.10
C LEU A 52 -13.95 11.25 16.60
N THR A 53 -14.62 12.04 17.45
CA THR A 53 -14.43 11.95 18.91
C THR A 53 -15.01 10.65 19.49
N ASP A 54 -16.14 10.17 18.96
CA ASP A 54 -16.76 8.89 19.36
C ASP A 54 -15.85 7.68 19.05
N ARG A 55 -14.94 7.80 18.06
CA ARG A 55 -13.90 6.80 17.73
C ARG A 55 -12.66 6.89 18.62
N GLY A 56 -12.59 7.91 19.48
CA GLY A 56 -11.48 8.11 20.41
C GLY A 56 -10.31 8.93 19.86
N TYR A 57 -10.52 9.69 18.77
CA TYR A 57 -9.54 10.67 18.30
C TYR A 57 -9.54 11.94 19.17
N VAL A 58 -8.36 12.51 19.38
CA VAL A 58 -8.16 13.79 20.05
C VAL A 58 -8.10 14.87 18.99
N THR A 59 -9.20 15.62 18.84
CA THR A 59 -9.34 16.65 17.81
C THR A 59 -8.94 18.02 18.35
N THR A 60 -7.96 18.68 17.73
CA THR A 60 -7.64 20.09 17.96
C THR A 60 -8.19 20.92 16.81
N VAL A 61 -9.12 21.83 17.08
CA VAL A 61 -9.75 22.65 16.02
C VAL A 61 -9.22 24.07 16.07
N SER A 62 -8.58 24.49 14.98
CA SER A 62 -8.00 25.83 14.79
C SER A 62 -8.56 26.48 13.53
N THR A 63 -8.52 27.81 13.46
CA THR A 63 -8.86 28.55 12.24
C THR A 63 -7.73 28.43 11.22
N ALA A 64 -8.05 28.33 9.93
CA ALA A 64 -7.06 28.20 8.86
C ALA A 64 -6.03 29.35 8.83
N ASP A 65 -6.42 30.55 9.28
CA ASP A 65 -5.59 31.76 9.28
C ASP A 65 -4.78 31.97 10.58
N ASP A 66 -4.79 31.02 11.52
CA ASP A 66 -4.10 31.20 12.80
C ASP A 66 -2.57 31.28 12.62
N PRO A 67 -1.91 32.37 13.05
CA PRO A 67 -0.46 32.55 12.87
C PRO A 67 0.40 31.55 13.66
N ASN A 68 -0.18 30.80 14.61
CA ASN A 68 0.54 29.82 15.41
C ASN A 68 0.45 28.39 14.87
N LEU A 69 -0.17 28.19 13.71
CA LEU A 69 -0.29 26.87 13.09
C LEU A 69 1.09 26.31 12.73
N SER A 70 1.33 25.08 13.19
CA SER A 70 2.50 24.28 12.86
C SER A 70 2.18 22.80 12.99
N LEU A 71 2.54 22.02 11.97
CA LEU A 71 2.47 20.56 12.00
C LEU A 71 3.69 19.95 12.71
N THR A 72 4.84 20.58 12.49
CA THR A 72 6.14 20.16 13.03
C THR A 72 6.59 21.05 14.18
N LYS A 73 7.12 20.42 15.23
CA LYS A 73 7.81 21.12 16.32
C LYS A 73 9.08 20.37 16.64
N TYR A 74 10.23 21.06 16.50
CA TYR A 74 11.57 20.47 16.68
C TYR A 74 11.86 19.25 15.79
N GLY A 75 11.25 19.16 14.61
CA GLY A 75 11.47 18.06 13.65
C GLY A 75 10.55 16.85 13.85
N GLU A 76 9.66 16.88 14.84
CA GLU A 76 8.64 15.85 15.05
C GLU A 76 7.24 16.37 14.69
N TYR A 77 6.41 15.50 14.13
CA TYR A 77 5.00 15.79 13.83
C TYR A 77 4.13 15.55 15.06
N ASN A 78 3.39 16.56 15.50
CA ASN A 78 2.54 16.47 16.70
C ASN A 78 1.19 15.77 16.41
N TYR A 79 0.80 15.74 15.14
CA TYR A 79 -0.48 15.22 14.66
C TYR A 79 -0.22 14.05 13.71
N GLY A 80 -1.08 13.03 13.74
CA GLY A 80 -1.04 11.93 12.76
C GLY A 80 -1.95 12.17 11.57
N HIS A 81 -2.95 13.02 11.74
CA HIS A 81 -3.95 13.32 10.72
C HIS A 81 -4.25 14.82 10.65
N LEU A 82 -4.50 15.30 9.44
CA LEU A 82 -4.88 16.68 9.15
C LEU A 82 -6.20 16.67 8.39
N ILE A 83 -7.19 17.44 8.85
CA ILE A 83 -8.47 17.63 8.17
C ILE A 83 -8.62 19.12 7.88
N ILE A 84 -8.83 19.47 6.61
CA ILE A 84 -8.97 20.83 6.14
C ILE A 84 -10.41 21.06 5.70
N LEU A 85 -11.17 21.73 6.56
CA LEU A 85 -12.53 22.21 6.34
C LEU A 85 -12.52 23.72 6.09
N ALA A 86 -11.63 24.14 5.20
CA ALA A 86 -11.43 25.54 4.83
C ALA A 86 -11.35 25.69 3.31
N PRO A 87 -12.50 25.57 2.61
CA PRO A 87 -12.51 25.49 1.15
C PRO A 87 -12.01 26.76 0.48
N SER A 88 -12.27 27.95 1.03
CA SER A 88 -11.92 29.26 0.44
C SER A 88 -10.52 29.77 0.81
N ALA A 89 -9.74 28.98 1.55
CA ALA A 89 -8.42 29.41 2.02
C ALA A 89 -7.45 29.61 0.83
N SER A 90 -7.01 30.84 0.63
CA SER A 90 -5.95 31.16 -0.34
C SER A 90 -4.57 30.76 0.17
N GLU A 91 -4.31 30.97 1.46
CA GLU A 91 -3.07 30.61 2.16
C GLU A 91 -3.42 30.10 3.56
N PHE A 92 -2.51 29.31 4.15
CA PHE A 92 -2.65 28.88 5.55
C PHE A 92 -1.81 29.76 6.48
N GLY A 93 -2.27 29.92 7.72
CA GLY A 93 -1.58 30.70 8.74
C GLY A 93 -0.28 30.07 9.24
N GLY A 94 0.58 30.92 9.81
CA GLY A 94 1.77 30.50 10.56
C GLY A 94 2.86 29.89 9.68
N LYS A 95 3.27 28.66 10.01
CA LYS A 95 4.29 27.90 9.25
C LYS A 95 3.68 26.86 8.31
N LEU A 96 2.36 26.78 8.27
CA LEU A 96 1.67 25.82 7.43
C LEU A 96 1.63 26.34 6.00
N ASN A 97 2.14 25.56 5.06
CA ASN A 97 2.00 25.81 3.63
C ASN A 97 1.76 24.48 2.90
N VAL A 98 1.39 24.54 1.63
CA VAL A 98 1.10 23.33 0.83
C VAL A 98 2.28 22.37 0.83
N ARG A 99 3.50 22.89 0.70
CA ARG A 99 4.74 22.09 0.75
C ARG A 99 4.89 21.33 2.07
N GLU A 100 4.58 21.94 3.21
CA GLU A 100 4.66 21.29 4.52
C GLU A 100 3.58 20.22 4.69
N ILE A 101 2.41 20.40 4.08
CA ILE A 101 1.35 19.38 4.03
C ILE A 101 1.77 18.20 3.13
N VAL A 102 2.41 18.46 2.00
CA VAL A 102 2.98 17.40 1.14
C VAL A 102 4.10 16.65 1.88
N ASN A 103 5.00 17.36 2.55
CA ASN A 103 6.01 16.72 3.41
C ASN A 103 5.33 15.85 4.48
N PHE A 104 4.26 16.35 5.12
CA PHE A 104 3.51 15.59 6.12
C PHE A 104 2.93 14.28 5.54
N LEU A 105 2.41 14.30 4.31
CA LEU A 105 2.00 13.08 3.60
C LEU A 105 3.19 12.15 3.33
N ASP A 106 4.34 12.68 2.92
CA ASP A 106 5.56 11.89 2.67
C ASP A 106 6.11 11.21 3.94
N TYR A 107 5.90 11.81 5.12
CA TYR A 107 6.24 11.22 6.41
C TYR A 107 5.18 10.25 6.96
N GLY A 108 4.11 9.97 6.22
CA GLY A 108 3.09 8.98 6.61
C GLY A 108 1.85 9.56 7.28
N GLY A 109 1.73 10.89 7.35
CA GLY A 109 0.51 11.56 7.81
C GLY A 109 -0.66 11.35 6.85
N ASN A 110 -1.89 11.34 7.36
CA ASN A 110 -3.09 11.27 6.51
C ASN A 110 -3.76 12.64 6.40
N VAL A 111 -4.25 12.99 5.21
CA VAL A 111 -4.86 14.30 4.94
C VAL A 111 -6.27 14.13 4.39
N ILE A 112 -7.21 14.90 4.91
CA ILE A 112 -8.54 15.06 4.31
C ILE A 112 -8.67 16.52 3.91
N ALA A 113 -8.80 16.80 2.62
CA ALA A 113 -8.98 18.15 2.09
C ALA A 113 -10.37 18.28 1.48
N VAL A 114 -11.12 19.27 1.94
CA VAL A 114 -12.50 19.50 1.52
C VAL A 114 -12.59 20.85 0.83
N ALA A 115 -13.01 20.82 -0.43
CA ALA A 115 -13.29 22.00 -1.23
C ALA A 115 -14.80 22.30 -1.26
N ASN A 116 -15.14 23.46 -1.81
CA ASN A 116 -16.50 23.84 -2.15
C ASN A 116 -16.42 24.77 -3.38
N SER A 117 -17.56 25.29 -3.85
CA SER A 117 -17.62 26.18 -5.02
C SER A 117 -16.72 27.41 -4.94
N GLU A 118 -16.48 27.94 -3.74
CA GLU A 118 -15.47 28.97 -3.48
C GLU A 118 -14.13 28.31 -3.13
N VAL A 119 -13.54 27.58 -4.06
CA VAL A 119 -12.26 26.87 -3.81
C VAL A 119 -11.07 27.84 -3.88
N GLY A 120 -10.32 27.93 -2.79
CA GLY A 120 -9.12 28.76 -2.66
C GLY A 120 -7.87 28.13 -3.26
N GLU A 121 -6.85 28.96 -3.52
CA GLU A 121 -5.61 28.56 -4.20
C GLU A 121 -4.85 27.45 -3.46
N ALA A 122 -4.76 27.49 -2.13
CA ALA A 122 -4.03 26.49 -1.35
C ALA A 122 -4.60 25.07 -1.50
N ILE A 123 -5.93 24.92 -1.57
CA ILE A 123 -6.57 23.61 -1.77
C ILE A 123 -6.36 23.11 -3.20
N ARG A 124 -6.39 24.01 -4.19
CA ARG A 124 -6.12 23.68 -5.60
C ARG A 124 -4.67 23.24 -5.80
N GLU A 125 -3.72 23.97 -5.23
CA GLU A 125 -2.29 23.64 -5.29
C GLU A 125 -2.03 22.30 -4.60
N LEU A 126 -2.61 22.06 -3.41
CA LEU A 126 -2.49 20.77 -2.72
C LEU A 126 -3.05 19.60 -3.55
N GLY A 127 -4.18 19.81 -4.23
CA GLY A 127 -4.74 18.85 -5.16
C GLY A 127 -3.79 18.55 -6.32
N SER A 128 -3.23 19.61 -6.94
CA SER A 128 -2.31 19.52 -8.08
C SER A 128 -1.05 18.71 -7.75
N GLU A 129 -0.45 18.96 -6.57
CA GLU A 129 0.69 18.19 -6.07
C GLU A 129 0.36 16.69 -5.86
N CYS A 130 -0.92 16.36 -5.64
CA CYS A 130 -1.41 15.00 -5.48
C CYS A 130 -1.92 14.37 -6.80
N GLY A 131 -1.87 15.10 -7.92
CA GLY A 131 -2.31 14.63 -9.24
C GLY A 131 -3.83 14.74 -9.50
N ILE A 132 -4.53 15.56 -8.73
CA ILE A 132 -5.93 15.92 -8.98
C ILE A 132 -6.04 17.42 -9.28
N GLU A 133 -7.06 17.80 -10.03
CA GLU A 133 -7.35 19.20 -10.32
C GLU A 133 -8.77 19.53 -9.90
N PHE A 134 -8.91 20.43 -8.92
CA PHE A 134 -10.20 21.04 -8.63
C PHE A 134 -10.55 22.05 -9.72
N ASP A 135 -11.83 22.10 -10.08
CA ASP A 135 -12.32 23.06 -11.06
C ASP A 135 -12.17 24.52 -10.59
N GLU A 136 -12.43 25.48 -11.47
CA GLU A 136 -12.26 26.90 -11.16
C GLU A 136 -13.14 27.37 -9.99
N GLU A 137 -12.77 28.51 -9.39
CA GLU A 137 -13.61 29.18 -8.40
C GLU A 137 -14.97 29.56 -8.99
N ASN A 138 -16.02 29.47 -8.18
CA ASN A 138 -17.42 29.71 -8.53
C ASN A 138 -17.98 28.72 -9.56
N THR A 139 -17.38 27.53 -9.67
CA THR A 139 -17.93 26.41 -10.43
C THR A 139 -18.78 25.51 -9.53
N HIS A 140 -19.76 24.86 -10.15
CA HIS A 140 -20.60 23.87 -9.51
C HIS A 140 -20.75 22.66 -10.42
N VAL A 141 -20.84 21.47 -9.83
CA VAL A 141 -21.35 20.31 -10.55
C VAL A 141 -22.85 20.49 -10.76
N ILE A 142 -23.26 20.53 -12.02
CA ILE A 142 -24.64 20.76 -12.46
C ILE A 142 -25.12 19.48 -13.14
N ASP A 143 -26.31 19.03 -12.76
CA ASP A 143 -27.00 17.94 -13.47
C ASP A 143 -28.49 18.24 -13.59
N HIS A 144 -28.93 18.51 -14.82
CA HIS A 144 -30.35 18.80 -15.07
C HIS A 144 -31.25 17.55 -15.08
N HIS A 145 -30.68 16.34 -14.98
CA HIS A 145 -31.44 15.10 -14.96
C HIS A 145 -31.55 14.48 -13.56
N ASN A 146 -30.53 14.67 -12.72
CA ASN A 146 -30.46 14.06 -11.39
C ASN A 146 -30.26 15.13 -10.32
N TYR A 147 -31.29 15.90 -10.01
CA TYR A 147 -31.28 16.91 -8.95
C TYR A 147 -32.41 16.69 -7.95
N ASP A 148 -32.22 17.20 -6.74
CA ASP A 148 -33.19 17.07 -5.65
C ASP A 148 -34.34 18.06 -5.81
N VAL A 149 -35.54 17.70 -5.35
CA VAL A 149 -36.71 18.61 -5.36
C VAL A 149 -36.48 19.88 -4.53
N ASN A 150 -35.66 19.83 -3.48
CA ASN A 150 -35.34 20.98 -2.64
C ASN A 150 -34.20 21.86 -3.19
N ASP A 151 -33.87 21.72 -4.47
CA ASP A 151 -32.94 22.60 -5.17
C ASP A 151 -33.52 24.03 -5.33
N ASP A 152 -32.63 25.02 -5.45
CA ASP A 152 -32.97 26.44 -5.60
C ASP A 152 -33.30 26.85 -7.06
N GLY A 153 -33.42 25.87 -7.96
CA GLY A 153 -33.67 26.07 -9.39
C GLY A 153 -32.40 26.21 -10.23
N THR A 154 -31.23 26.07 -9.61
CA THR A 154 -29.92 26.10 -10.31
C THR A 154 -29.44 24.71 -10.76
N HIS A 155 -30.09 23.65 -10.28
CA HIS A 155 -29.77 22.25 -10.51
C HIS A 155 -28.35 21.90 -10.04
N THR A 156 -27.91 22.53 -8.94
CA THR A 156 -26.58 22.31 -8.32
C THR A 156 -26.64 21.35 -7.14
N ASN A 157 -27.83 21.09 -6.59
CA ASN A 157 -28.05 20.07 -5.58
C ASN A 157 -28.27 18.71 -6.26
N VAL A 158 -27.17 18.07 -6.65
CA VAL A 158 -27.16 16.86 -7.48
C VAL A 158 -27.40 15.62 -6.62
N VAL A 159 -28.26 14.74 -7.12
CA VAL A 159 -28.52 13.42 -6.54
C VAL A 159 -27.66 12.39 -7.27
N VAL A 160 -26.76 11.75 -6.54
CA VAL A 160 -25.80 10.78 -7.09
C VAL A 160 -26.22 9.36 -6.72
N SER A 161 -26.35 8.50 -7.72
CA SER A 161 -26.69 7.10 -7.52
C SER A 161 -25.57 6.34 -6.79
N PRO A 162 -25.89 5.38 -5.90
CA PRO A 162 -24.90 4.50 -5.29
C PRO A 162 -24.13 3.64 -6.30
N GLU A 163 -24.67 3.46 -7.51
CA GLU A 163 -24.01 2.73 -8.60
C GLU A 163 -22.73 3.43 -9.09
N ASN A 164 -22.61 4.74 -8.87
CA ASN A 164 -21.42 5.52 -9.23
C ASN A 164 -20.28 5.40 -8.20
N LEU A 165 -20.50 4.63 -7.13
CA LEU A 165 -19.52 4.39 -6.10
C LEU A 165 -18.55 3.27 -6.53
N ILE A 166 -17.29 3.40 -6.15
CA ILE A 166 -16.29 2.37 -6.39
C ILE A 166 -16.68 1.03 -5.74
N ASN A 167 -16.52 -0.06 -6.49
CA ASN A 167 -16.77 -1.41 -5.99
C ASN A 167 -15.58 -1.92 -5.15
N CYS A 168 -15.46 -1.43 -3.91
CA CYS A 168 -14.43 -1.85 -2.97
C CYS A 168 -14.93 -1.77 -1.52
N SER A 169 -15.33 -2.91 -0.95
CA SER A 169 -15.88 -2.97 0.41
C SER A 169 -14.92 -2.53 1.51
N VAL A 170 -13.61 -2.58 1.26
CA VAL A 170 -12.59 -2.12 2.21
C VAL A 170 -12.65 -0.61 2.40
N ILE A 171 -12.95 0.14 1.32
CA ILE A 171 -13.01 1.61 1.32
C ILE A 171 -14.43 2.06 1.67
N THR A 172 -15.43 1.51 0.99
CA THR A 172 -16.81 2.01 1.02
C THR A 172 -17.70 1.28 2.01
N GLY A 173 -17.23 0.17 2.58
CA GLY A 173 -18.02 -0.71 3.44
C GLY A 173 -19.00 -1.55 2.65
N ASP A 174 -20.08 -1.99 3.30
CA ASP A 174 -21.19 -2.62 2.60
C ASP A 174 -21.83 -1.65 1.58
N VAL A 175 -22.38 -2.19 0.50
CA VAL A 175 -22.95 -1.39 -0.59
C VAL A 175 -24.06 -0.50 -0.02
N ASN A 176 -23.82 0.81 -0.05
CA ASN A 176 -24.80 1.80 0.38
C ASN A 176 -26.03 1.71 -0.53
N ARG A 177 -27.21 1.66 0.08
CA ARG A 177 -28.49 1.52 -0.64
C ARG A 177 -29.16 2.86 -0.90
N HIS A 178 -28.68 3.94 -0.31
CA HIS A 178 -29.30 5.26 -0.37
C HIS A 178 -28.49 6.18 -1.29
N PRO A 179 -29.14 6.99 -2.13
CA PRO A 179 -28.46 7.96 -2.98
C PRO A 179 -27.79 9.05 -2.15
N PHE A 180 -26.78 9.68 -2.75
CA PHE A 180 -26.01 10.76 -2.15
C PHE A 180 -26.53 12.12 -2.60
N ILE A 181 -26.47 13.11 -1.72
CA ILE A 181 -26.70 14.52 -2.07
C ILE A 181 -25.34 15.20 -2.15
N TYR A 182 -25.08 15.88 -3.26
CA TYR A 182 -23.82 16.57 -3.52
C TYR A 182 -24.06 17.99 -4.04
N ARG A 183 -23.36 18.95 -3.44
CA ARG A 183 -23.31 20.36 -3.90
C ARG A 183 -21.90 20.91 -3.70
N GLY A 184 -21.16 21.13 -4.78
CA GLY A 184 -19.78 21.61 -4.71
C GLY A 184 -19.10 21.62 -6.07
N VAL A 185 -17.77 21.65 -6.09
CA VAL A 185 -16.95 21.64 -7.30
C VAL A 185 -16.73 20.24 -7.85
N GLY A 186 -16.46 20.15 -9.14
CA GLY A 186 -15.95 18.92 -9.76
C GLY A 186 -14.45 18.75 -9.54
N ILE A 187 -13.99 17.50 -9.50
CA ILE A 187 -12.59 17.13 -9.46
C ILE A 187 -12.24 16.38 -10.74
N SER A 188 -11.15 16.76 -11.39
CA SER A 188 -10.51 16.02 -12.47
C SER A 188 -9.37 15.18 -11.89
N SER A 189 -9.32 13.89 -12.22
CA SER A 189 -8.26 12.97 -11.79
C SER A 189 -7.36 12.62 -12.97
N ASP A 190 -6.03 12.66 -12.82
CA ASP A 190 -5.12 12.23 -13.89
C ASP A 190 -5.22 10.70 -14.13
N PRO A 191 -5.67 10.24 -15.31
CA PRO A 191 -5.80 8.82 -15.60
C PRO A 191 -4.46 8.08 -15.67
N ASN A 192 -3.33 8.80 -15.81
CA ASN A 192 -2.01 8.20 -15.84
C ASN A 192 -1.43 7.93 -14.45
N ASN A 193 -2.04 8.48 -13.39
CA ASN A 193 -1.57 8.28 -12.02
C ASN A 193 -2.21 7.01 -11.41
N PRO A 194 -1.45 5.91 -11.25
CA PRO A 194 -2.00 4.64 -10.74
C PRO A 194 -2.26 4.65 -9.23
N LEU A 195 -1.87 5.71 -8.52
CA LEU A 195 -2.05 5.84 -7.06
C LEU A 195 -3.39 6.47 -6.68
N LEU A 196 -4.09 7.07 -7.65
CA LEU A 196 -5.39 7.69 -7.44
C LEU A 196 -6.50 6.63 -7.46
N ILE A 197 -7.46 6.84 -6.58
CA ILE A 197 -8.64 6.00 -6.41
C ILE A 197 -9.86 6.90 -6.51
N ASN A 198 -10.60 6.76 -7.60
CA ASN A 198 -11.85 7.48 -7.82
C ASN A 198 -12.97 6.80 -7.02
N ILE A 199 -13.37 7.41 -5.90
CA ILE A 199 -14.32 6.80 -4.95
C ILE A 199 -15.75 7.02 -5.43
N LEU A 200 -16.10 8.25 -5.78
CA LEU A 200 -17.44 8.63 -6.20
C LEU A 200 -17.35 9.55 -7.41
N HIS A 201 -17.99 9.16 -8.50
CA HIS A 201 -18.09 9.98 -9.70
C HIS A 201 -19.53 10.49 -9.91
N ALA A 202 -19.65 11.57 -10.67
CA ALA A 202 -20.95 12.12 -11.03
C ALA A 202 -21.62 11.29 -12.14
N SER A 203 -22.91 11.56 -12.39
CA SER A 203 -23.70 10.91 -13.42
C SER A 203 -23.24 11.30 -14.84
N ARG A 204 -23.58 10.48 -15.83
CA ARG A 204 -23.22 10.71 -17.26
C ARG A 204 -23.73 12.04 -17.84
N SER A 205 -24.80 12.59 -17.28
CA SER A 205 -25.43 13.85 -17.69
C SER A 205 -24.87 15.09 -16.99
N SER A 206 -23.98 14.91 -16.01
CA SER A 206 -23.43 16.01 -15.21
C SER A 206 -22.28 16.72 -15.93
N TYR A 207 -22.05 17.97 -15.57
CA TYR A 207 -20.88 18.75 -15.99
C TYR A 207 -20.56 19.79 -14.92
N SER A 208 -19.32 20.25 -14.84
CA SER A 208 -18.94 21.33 -13.90
C SER A 208 -18.71 22.62 -14.66
N TYR A 209 -19.38 23.71 -14.25
CA TYR A 209 -19.21 25.02 -14.87
C TYR A 209 -19.61 26.16 -13.95
N ASN A 210 -19.22 27.38 -14.31
CA ASN A 210 -19.62 28.60 -13.60
C ASN A 210 -21.02 29.05 -14.05
N MET A 211 -21.97 29.12 -13.11
CA MET A 211 -23.38 29.45 -13.39
C MET A 211 -23.60 30.88 -13.90
N LEU A 212 -22.68 31.81 -13.61
CA LEU A 212 -22.79 33.20 -14.01
C LEU A 212 -22.35 33.42 -15.47
N LYS A 213 -21.66 32.45 -16.06
CA LYS A 213 -21.12 32.51 -17.42
C LYS A 213 -21.92 31.60 -18.34
N LYS A 214 -22.11 32.04 -19.59
CA LYS A 214 -22.62 31.15 -20.64
C LYS A 214 -21.51 30.18 -21.04
N ILE A 215 -21.88 28.93 -21.30
CA ILE A 215 -20.92 27.91 -21.76
C ILE A 215 -20.44 28.30 -23.16
N THR A 216 -19.22 28.82 -23.22
CA THR A 216 -18.50 29.14 -24.46
C THR A 216 -17.43 28.10 -24.76
N ASP A 217 -16.73 27.69 -23.70
CA ASP A 217 -15.61 26.78 -23.75
C ASP A 217 -16.03 25.39 -23.28
N TYR A 218 -15.25 24.37 -23.66
CA TYR A 218 -15.48 23.03 -23.17
C TYR A 218 -15.30 23.01 -21.63
N PRO A 219 -16.31 22.57 -20.85
CA PRO A 219 -16.18 22.49 -19.41
C PRO A 219 -15.01 21.59 -18.99
N ASN A 220 -14.35 21.91 -17.87
CA ASN A 220 -13.16 21.19 -17.43
C ASN A 220 -13.44 19.70 -17.19
N VAL A 221 -14.57 19.40 -16.54
CA VAL A 221 -15.05 18.04 -16.31
C VAL A 221 -16.48 17.85 -16.78
N VAL A 222 -16.71 16.75 -17.51
CA VAL A 222 -17.99 16.39 -18.12
C VAL A 222 -18.25 14.89 -17.97
N GLY A 223 -19.51 14.54 -17.68
CA GLY A 223 -20.00 13.17 -17.56
C GLY A 223 -19.37 12.40 -16.41
N THR A 224 -19.00 11.14 -16.65
CA THR A 224 -18.43 10.27 -15.61
C THR A 224 -16.99 10.62 -15.23
N ASN A 225 -16.33 11.48 -15.99
CA ASN A 225 -14.98 11.93 -15.67
C ASN A 225 -14.99 12.96 -14.52
N THR A 226 -16.14 13.59 -14.26
CA THR A 226 -16.35 14.44 -13.09
C THR A 226 -16.30 13.59 -11.82
N GLN A 227 -15.18 13.65 -11.11
CA GLN A 227 -15.03 13.01 -9.80
C GLN A 227 -15.59 13.95 -8.72
N LEU A 228 -16.22 13.38 -7.71
CA LEU A 228 -16.77 14.10 -6.56
C LEU A 228 -15.94 13.85 -5.30
N ILE A 229 -15.47 12.61 -5.16
CA ILE A 229 -14.59 12.16 -4.09
C ILE A 229 -13.46 11.35 -4.72
N VAL A 230 -12.23 11.78 -4.48
CA VAL A 230 -11.00 11.11 -4.94
C VAL A 230 -10.12 10.85 -3.74
N ALA A 231 -9.51 9.67 -3.69
CA ALA A 231 -8.46 9.37 -2.72
C ALA A 231 -7.14 9.13 -3.42
N LEU A 232 -6.05 9.36 -2.68
CA LEU A 232 -4.70 9.01 -3.07
C LEU A 232 -4.14 8.05 -2.02
N GLN A 233 -3.58 6.93 -2.47
CA GLN A 233 -2.74 6.09 -1.63
C GLN A 233 -1.29 6.22 -2.09
N ALA A 234 -0.48 6.91 -1.29
CA ALA A 234 0.93 7.15 -1.60
C ALA A 234 1.77 5.87 -1.44
N ARG A 235 3.00 5.89 -1.97
CA ARG A 235 3.93 4.73 -1.95
C ARG A 235 4.40 4.34 -0.55
N ASN A 236 4.39 5.29 0.38
CA ASN A 236 4.63 5.08 1.80
C ASN A 236 3.36 4.63 2.56
N ASN A 237 2.26 4.37 1.84
CA ASN A 237 0.94 4.03 2.36
C ASN A 237 0.20 5.14 3.13
N ALA A 238 0.66 6.40 3.05
CA ALA A 238 -0.13 7.55 3.47
C ALA A 238 -1.40 7.67 2.61
N ARG A 239 -2.51 8.10 3.24
CA ARG A 239 -3.80 8.22 2.58
C ARG A 239 -4.24 9.68 2.58
N ALA A 240 -4.59 10.18 1.40
CA ALA A 240 -5.23 11.48 1.25
C ALA A 240 -6.64 11.30 0.69
N LEU A 241 -7.60 12.08 1.18
CA LEU A 241 -8.98 12.12 0.68
C LEU A 241 -9.35 13.54 0.28
N PHE A 242 -9.85 13.69 -0.93
CA PHE A 242 -10.28 14.95 -1.51
C PHE A 242 -11.79 14.88 -1.77
N ILE A 243 -12.53 15.81 -1.17
CA ILE A 243 -13.99 15.91 -1.30
C ILE A 243 -14.29 17.29 -1.89
N GLY A 244 -14.97 17.36 -3.03
CA GLY A 244 -15.25 18.64 -3.70
C GLY A 244 -16.42 19.45 -3.09
N SER A 245 -16.98 18.99 -1.97
CA SER A 245 -18.15 19.60 -1.31
C SER A 245 -18.01 19.57 0.21
N LEU A 246 -17.97 20.75 0.83
CA LEU A 246 -18.11 20.91 2.28
C LEU A 246 -19.50 20.49 2.74
N ASP A 247 -20.53 20.88 1.98
CA ASP A 247 -21.92 20.54 2.27
C ASP A 247 -22.16 19.03 2.35
N PHE A 248 -21.37 18.21 1.66
CA PHE A 248 -21.44 16.74 1.72
C PHE A 248 -21.26 16.20 3.14
N LEU A 249 -20.46 16.89 3.97
CA LEU A 249 -20.16 16.55 5.36
C LEU A 249 -21.11 17.22 6.38
N SER A 250 -22.03 18.06 5.92
CA SER A 250 -22.90 18.85 6.80
C SER A 250 -23.99 18.01 7.47
N ASP A 251 -24.42 18.45 8.65
CA ASP A 251 -25.52 17.82 9.39
C ASP A 251 -26.84 17.85 8.60
N LYS A 252 -27.02 18.88 7.77
CA LYS A 252 -28.14 18.99 6.84
C LYS A 252 -28.12 17.86 5.82
N SER A 253 -27.00 17.66 5.13
CA SER A 253 -26.89 16.61 4.12
C SER A 253 -27.05 15.21 4.71
N PHE A 254 -26.62 14.98 5.96
CA PHE A 254 -26.79 13.69 6.65
C PHE A 254 -28.23 13.35 7.05
N THR A 255 -29.13 14.33 7.12
CA THR A 255 -30.50 14.15 7.63
C THR A 255 -31.58 14.45 6.60
N THR A 256 -31.23 15.15 5.51
CA THR A 256 -32.16 15.50 4.44
C THR A 256 -32.67 14.24 3.72
N PRO A 257 -34.01 14.08 3.54
CA PRO A 257 -34.55 13.07 2.66
C PRO A 257 -34.22 13.41 1.20
N VAL A 258 -33.85 12.42 0.41
CA VAL A 258 -33.52 12.60 -1.01
C VAL A 258 -34.76 12.35 -1.84
N GLU A 259 -35.16 13.31 -2.67
CA GLU A 259 -36.26 13.15 -3.61
C GLU A 259 -35.82 13.61 -5.00
N SER A 260 -35.71 12.67 -5.94
CA SER A 260 -35.31 13.01 -7.30
C SER A 260 -36.47 13.73 -8.01
N ALA A 261 -36.19 14.93 -8.53
CA ALA A 261 -37.21 15.78 -9.15
C ALA A 261 -37.83 15.17 -10.43
N LEU A 262 -37.09 14.32 -11.14
CA LEU A 262 -37.52 13.74 -12.43
C LEU A 262 -38.07 12.33 -12.30
N THR A 263 -37.46 11.47 -11.48
CA THR A 263 -37.94 10.09 -11.30
C THR A 263 -39.02 9.99 -10.22
N GLY A 264 -39.11 10.97 -9.32
CA GLY A 264 -40.02 10.94 -8.17
C GLY A 264 -39.63 9.90 -7.11
N GLU A 265 -38.46 9.28 -7.23
CA GLU A 265 -37.95 8.35 -6.22
C GLU A 265 -37.62 9.10 -4.94
N LYS A 266 -38.09 8.56 -3.82
CA LYS A 266 -37.94 9.17 -2.50
C LYS A 266 -37.27 8.23 -1.53
N TYR A 267 -36.23 8.73 -0.90
CA TYR A 267 -35.48 8.05 0.14
C TYR A 267 -35.57 8.86 1.44
N PRO A 268 -35.80 8.19 2.60
CA PRO A 268 -36.02 8.90 3.85
C PRO A 268 -34.77 9.62 4.36
N VAL A 269 -33.58 9.14 4.00
CA VAL A 269 -32.27 9.67 4.44
C VAL A 269 -31.28 9.52 3.28
N SER A 270 -30.31 10.43 3.18
CA SER A 270 -29.19 10.33 2.26
C SER A 270 -28.16 9.28 2.67
N GLY A 271 -27.42 8.75 1.70
CA GLY A 271 -26.30 7.85 1.93
C GLY A 271 -25.04 8.51 2.50
N ASN A 272 -24.99 9.85 2.59
CA ASN A 272 -23.76 10.61 2.87
C ASN A 272 -23.12 10.20 4.20
N ARG A 273 -23.94 10.09 5.27
CA ARG A 273 -23.44 9.75 6.61
C ARG A 273 -22.83 8.36 6.66
N GLU A 274 -23.47 7.39 6.02
CA GLU A 274 -23.00 6.00 5.96
C GLU A 274 -21.68 5.91 5.19
N LEU A 275 -21.58 6.58 4.04
CA LEU A 275 -20.35 6.60 3.25
C LEU A 275 -19.18 7.22 4.04
N ILE A 276 -19.37 8.38 4.66
CA ILE A 276 -18.32 9.03 5.45
C ILE A 276 -17.90 8.17 6.64
N ASN A 277 -18.85 7.51 7.30
CA ASN A 277 -18.54 6.60 8.39
C ASN A 277 -17.69 5.38 7.99
N ASN A 278 -17.76 4.97 6.72
CA ASN A 278 -16.94 3.91 6.15
C ASN A 278 -15.60 4.42 5.60
N LEU A 279 -15.58 5.63 5.02
CA LEU A 279 -14.36 6.25 4.50
C LEU A 279 -13.39 6.66 5.61
N LEU A 280 -13.88 7.19 6.73
CA LEU A 280 -13.03 7.65 7.84
C LEU A 280 -12.08 6.57 8.38
N PRO A 281 -12.56 5.35 8.75
CA PRO A 281 -11.67 4.25 9.14
C PRO A 281 -10.61 3.91 8.11
N TRP A 282 -10.95 4.01 6.82
CA TRP A 282 -9.99 3.74 5.76
C TRP A 282 -8.96 4.86 5.67
N VAL A 283 -9.34 6.13 5.53
CA VAL A 283 -8.38 7.24 5.38
C VAL A 283 -7.49 7.40 6.60
N LEU A 284 -8.02 7.21 7.81
CA LEU A 284 -7.26 7.37 9.05
C LEU A 284 -6.41 6.13 9.41
N GLY A 285 -6.46 5.06 8.61
CA GLY A 285 -5.61 3.88 8.79
C GLY A 285 -6.12 2.88 9.84
N GLU A 286 -7.40 2.92 10.22
CA GLU A 286 -8.01 1.89 11.06
C GLU A 286 -8.29 0.60 10.26
N ARG A 287 -8.72 0.76 9.01
CA ARG A 287 -9.16 -0.32 8.11
C ARG A 287 -8.22 -0.53 6.94
N GLY A 288 -8.12 -1.76 6.43
CA GLY A 288 -7.34 -2.08 5.23
C GLY A 288 -5.82 -1.96 5.45
N GLN A 289 -5.35 -2.13 6.68
CA GLN A 289 -3.92 -2.21 6.98
C GLN A 289 -3.44 -3.65 6.86
N LEU A 290 -2.33 -3.85 6.16
CA LEU A 290 -1.62 -5.13 6.08
C LEU A 290 -0.22 -4.97 6.64
N ARG A 291 0.26 -5.99 7.36
CA ARG A 291 1.66 -6.06 7.82
C ARG A 291 2.25 -7.44 7.62
N VAL A 292 3.57 -7.49 7.49
CA VAL A 292 4.35 -8.73 7.56
C VAL A 292 4.79 -8.92 9.01
N VAL A 293 4.52 -10.09 9.58
CA VAL A 293 4.91 -10.39 10.98
C VAL A 293 6.20 -11.16 11.04
N SER A 294 6.33 -12.17 10.18
CA SER A 294 7.48 -13.06 10.17
C SER A 294 7.71 -13.60 8.77
N LEU A 295 8.98 -13.86 8.47
CA LEU A 295 9.41 -14.42 7.20
C LEU A 295 10.42 -15.53 7.48
N GLU A 296 10.24 -16.66 6.81
CA GLU A 296 11.09 -17.84 6.94
C GLU A 296 11.40 -18.41 5.55
N HIS A 297 12.64 -18.82 5.34
CA HIS A 297 13.02 -19.57 4.14
C HIS A 297 14.15 -20.53 4.45
N HIS A 298 14.08 -21.76 3.97
CA HIS A 298 15.10 -22.78 4.22
C HIS A 298 14.99 -23.91 3.18
N ARG A 299 16.00 -24.80 3.14
CA ARG A 299 15.88 -26.03 2.33
C ARG A 299 14.80 -26.93 2.93
N ILE A 300 14.13 -27.70 2.07
CA ILE A 300 13.16 -28.69 2.56
C ILE A 300 13.88 -29.74 3.42
N GLY A 301 13.45 -29.88 4.68
CA GLY A 301 14.06 -30.78 5.66
C GLY A 301 15.04 -30.10 6.64
N GLU A 302 15.42 -28.86 6.37
CA GLU A 302 16.13 -27.98 7.31
C GLU A 302 15.12 -27.04 7.99
N THR A 303 15.50 -26.39 9.09
CA THR A 303 14.69 -25.37 9.77
C THR A 303 15.26 -23.96 9.58
N ASP A 304 16.58 -23.86 9.50
CA ASP A 304 17.27 -22.57 9.46
C ASP A 304 17.58 -22.15 8.02
N ALA A 305 17.57 -20.84 7.79
CA ALA A 305 17.98 -20.27 6.52
C ALA A 305 19.48 -20.51 6.27
N PRO A 306 19.87 -21.18 5.18
CA PRO A 306 21.28 -21.35 4.86
C PRO A 306 21.86 -20.01 4.36
N GLY A 307 23.15 -19.77 4.62
CA GLY A 307 23.84 -18.58 4.12
C GLY A 307 23.91 -18.50 2.58
N GLN A 308 23.76 -19.64 1.90
CA GLN A 308 23.70 -19.74 0.44
C GLN A 308 22.96 -21.01 0.00
N TYR A 309 22.17 -20.90 -1.05
CA TYR A 309 21.57 -22.05 -1.73
C TYR A 309 22.44 -22.56 -2.86
N THR A 310 22.23 -23.81 -3.26
CA THR A 310 22.76 -24.35 -4.51
C THR A 310 21.72 -24.28 -5.63
N ILE A 311 22.19 -24.26 -6.88
CA ILE A 311 21.33 -24.46 -8.05
C ILE A 311 20.49 -25.73 -7.85
N MET A 312 19.24 -25.71 -8.32
CA MET A 312 18.33 -26.85 -8.24
C MET A 312 17.94 -27.32 -6.82
N ASP A 313 18.27 -26.56 -5.76
CA ASP A 313 17.79 -26.82 -4.40
C ASP A 313 16.26 -26.74 -4.33
N ASN A 314 15.66 -27.60 -3.49
CA ASN A 314 14.25 -27.46 -3.12
C ASN A 314 14.14 -26.58 -1.86
N VAL A 315 13.44 -25.47 -1.99
CA VAL A 315 13.33 -24.43 -0.97
C VAL A 315 11.88 -24.28 -0.53
N TYR A 316 11.69 -24.10 0.76
CA TYR A 316 10.46 -23.63 1.37
C TYR A 316 10.58 -22.14 1.66
N TYR A 317 9.51 -21.40 1.39
CA TYR A 317 9.36 -20.00 1.74
C TYR A 317 8.02 -19.84 2.47
N GLY A 318 8.03 -19.16 3.60
CA GLY A 318 6.87 -18.85 4.43
C GLY A 318 6.84 -17.37 4.83
N ILE A 319 5.69 -16.73 4.75
CA ILE A 319 5.47 -15.34 5.19
C ILE A 319 4.14 -15.24 5.93
N ARG A 320 4.15 -14.64 7.12
CA ARG A 320 2.94 -14.40 7.92
C ARG A 320 2.44 -12.99 7.67
N ILE A 321 1.20 -12.88 7.21
CA ILE A 321 0.53 -11.60 6.93
C ILE A 321 -0.67 -11.45 7.85
N GLU A 322 -0.78 -10.27 8.48
CA GLU A 322 -1.90 -9.91 9.34
C GLU A 322 -2.61 -8.67 8.80
N THR A 323 -3.90 -8.56 9.13
CA THR A 323 -4.76 -7.41 8.87
C THR A 323 -5.39 -6.90 10.16
N LYS A 324 -5.77 -5.63 10.23
CA LYS A 324 -6.58 -5.12 11.35
C LYS A 324 -8.05 -5.48 11.16
N ASN A 325 -8.66 -6.00 12.21
CA ASN A 325 -10.12 -6.14 12.28
C ASN A 325 -10.79 -4.80 12.65
N GLU A 326 -12.12 -4.76 12.68
CA GLU A 326 -12.89 -3.57 13.03
C GLU A 326 -12.68 -3.08 14.49
N LEU A 327 -12.21 -3.96 15.37
CA LEU A 327 -11.88 -3.64 16.76
C LEU A 327 -10.43 -3.11 16.90
N GLY A 328 -9.69 -2.99 15.79
CA GLY A 328 -8.30 -2.55 15.76
C GLY A 328 -7.28 -3.61 16.17
N HIS A 329 -7.68 -4.86 16.35
CA HIS A 329 -6.79 -5.97 16.66
C HIS A 329 -6.24 -6.61 15.39
N TRP A 330 -4.95 -6.97 15.42
CA TRP A 330 -4.32 -7.71 14.35
C TRP A 330 -4.81 -9.16 14.32
N VAL A 331 -5.30 -9.58 13.16
CA VAL A 331 -5.80 -10.93 12.90
C VAL A 331 -5.16 -11.49 11.63
N PRO A 332 -5.08 -12.82 11.47
CA PRO A 332 -4.52 -13.42 10.26
C PRO A 332 -5.25 -12.97 8.99
N TYR A 333 -4.49 -12.54 7.97
CA TYR A 333 -5.06 -12.15 6.68
C TYR A 333 -5.24 -13.39 5.78
N GLY A 334 -6.43 -13.57 5.20
CA GLY A 334 -6.74 -14.68 4.31
C GLY A 334 -7.11 -14.21 2.91
N ALA A 335 -6.26 -14.51 1.92
CA ALA A 335 -6.48 -14.22 0.51
C ALA A 335 -5.88 -15.32 -0.37
N ASP A 336 -6.57 -15.71 -1.44
CA ASP A 336 -6.12 -16.83 -2.29
C ASP A 336 -5.12 -16.42 -3.37
N ASP A 337 -4.80 -15.13 -3.47
CA ASP A 337 -4.13 -14.53 -4.62
C ASP A 337 -2.76 -13.91 -4.31
N VAL A 338 -2.19 -14.21 -3.15
CA VAL A 338 -0.84 -13.77 -2.79
C VAL A 338 0.21 -14.59 -3.56
N GLN A 339 1.13 -13.91 -4.23
CA GLN A 339 2.14 -14.52 -5.10
C GLN A 339 3.55 -14.31 -4.55
N LEU A 340 4.37 -15.34 -4.70
CA LEU A 340 5.81 -15.30 -4.49
C LEU A 340 6.52 -15.26 -5.84
N GLU A 341 7.45 -14.34 -5.98
CA GLU A 341 8.35 -14.23 -7.11
C GLU A 341 9.78 -14.55 -6.69
N PHE A 342 10.45 -15.40 -7.47
CA PHE A 342 11.89 -15.58 -7.40
C PHE A 342 12.53 -14.77 -8.53
N PHE A 343 13.13 -13.65 -8.14
CA PHE A 343 13.45 -12.53 -9.02
C PHE A 343 14.96 -12.29 -9.09
N ARG A 344 15.47 -11.87 -10.26
CA ARG A 344 16.85 -11.36 -10.38
C ARG A 344 16.89 -10.03 -11.15
N ILE A 345 16.69 -10.10 -12.46
CA ILE A 345 16.43 -8.94 -13.35
C ILE A 345 14.96 -9.02 -13.80
N ASP A 346 14.52 -10.25 -14.07
CA ASP A 346 13.18 -10.69 -14.39
C ASP A 346 12.75 -11.82 -13.42
N PRO A 347 11.44 -12.06 -13.27
CA PRO A 347 10.94 -13.14 -12.43
C PRO A 347 11.16 -14.50 -13.12
N PHE A 348 12.02 -15.34 -12.53
CA PHE A 348 12.28 -16.70 -13.01
C PHE A 348 11.15 -17.66 -12.64
N ILE A 349 10.58 -17.47 -11.45
CA ILE A 349 9.51 -18.29 -10.92
C ILE A 349 8.48 -17.33 -10.33
N ARG A 350 7.21 -17.48 -10.72
CA ARG A 350 6.06 -16.85 -10.07
C ARG A 350 5.10 -17.94 -9.66
N ARG A 351 4.73 -17.99 -8.37
CA ARG A 351 3.79 -18.98 -7.84
C ARG A 351 2.83 -18.34 -6.86
N THR A 352 1.55 -18.65 -7.01
CA THR A 352 0.56 -18.37 -5.96
C THR A 352 0.85 -19.24 -4.74
N MET A 353 0.93 -18.61 -3.57
CA MET A 353 1.21 -19.28 -2.31
C MET A 353 -0.04 -19.97 -1.79
N LYS A 354 0.14 -21.10 -1.09
CA LYS A 354 -0.92 -21.69 -0.29
C LYS A 354 -0.97 -20.96 1.05
N HIS A 355 -2.14 -20.83 1.66
CA HIS A 355 -2.26 -20.18 2.95
C HIS A 355 -3.06 -20.99 3.97
N LYS A 356 -2.72 -20.80 5.24
CA LYS A 356 -3.46 -21.30 6.38
C LYS A 356 -3.22 -20.37 7.56
N ASP A 357 -4.29 -19.85 8.17
CA ASP A 357 -4.22 -19.01 9.38
C ASP A 357 -3.22 -17.84 9.25
N GLY A 358 -3.23 -17.17 8.09
CA GLY A 358 -2.36 -16.01 7.77
C GLY A 358 -0.91 -16.35 7.44
N LEU A 359 -0.50 -17.62 7.54
CA LEU A 359 0.78 -18.10 7.02
C LEU A 359 0.62 -18.46 5.55
N TYR A 360 1.34 -17.75 4.69
CA TYR A 360 1.45 -18.00 3.25
C TYR A 360 2.74 -18.74 2.98
N TYR A 361 2.69 -19.83 2.24
CA TYR A 361 3.86 -20.63 1.97
C TYR A 361 3.89 -21.23 0.57
N ALA A 362 5.10 -21.48 0.08
CA ALA A 362 5.34 -22.14 -1.19
C ALA A 362 6.59 -23.03 -1.12
N HIS A 363 6.52 -24.15 -1.84
CA HIS A 363 7.69 -24.97 -2.16
C HIS A 363 8.09 -24.69 -3.60
N LEU A 364 9.35 -24.36 -3.83
CA LEU A 364 9.90 -24.13 -5.15
C LEU A 364 11.26 -24.81 -5.32
N LYS A 365 11.56 -25.19 -6.55
CA LYS A 365 12.89 -25.67 -6.94
C LYS A 365 13.63 -24.52 -7.60
N LEU A 366 14.83 -24.21 -7.12
CA LEU A 366 15.63 -23.12 -7.67
C LEU A 366 16.05 -23.42 -9.12
N PRO A 367 16.24 -22.39 -9.97
CA PRO A 367 16.68 -22.59 -11.34
C PRO A 367 18.13 -23.09 -11.42
N ASP A 368 18.50 -23.58 -12.60
CA ASP A 368 19.88 -23.99 -12.93
C ASP A 368 20.80 -22.79 -13.27
N VAL A 369 20.37 -21.59 -12.92
CA VAL A 369 21.13 -20.35 -13.15
C VAL A 369 21.57 -19.83 -11.79
N TYR A 370 22.89 -19.68 -11.62
CA TYR A 370 23.47 -19.13 -10.40
C TYR A 370 23.47 -17.59 -10.42
N GLY A 371 23.67 -17.00 -9.24
CA GLY A 371 23.72 -15.56 -9.04
C GLY A 371 23.03 -15.13 -7.77
N VAL A 372 22.76 -13.83 -7.66
CA VAL A 372 22.05 -13.26 -6.52
C VAL A 372 20.59 -13.06 -6.91
N PHE A 373 19.70 -13.75 -6.21
CA PHE A 373 18.26 -13.69 -6.42
C PHE A 373 17.57 -13.01 -5.25
N LYS A 374 16.28 -12.74 -5.41
CA LYS A 374 15.40 -12.18 -4.39
C LYS A 374 14.11 -12.96 -4.34
N PHE A 375 13.66 -13.32 -3.14
CA PHE A 375 12.26 -13.63 -2.89
C PHE A 375 11.51 -12.31 -2.78
N VAL A 376 10.51 -12.11 -3.62
CA VAL A 376 9.69 -10.91 -3.64
C VAL A 376 8.23 -11.31 -3.45
N VAL A 377 7.60 -10.75 -2.43
CA VAL A 377 6.15 -10.76 -2.25
C VAL A 377 5.69 -9.32 -2.38
N ASP A 378 5.06 -9.00 -3.50
CA ASP A 378 4.53 -7.68 -3.82
C ASP A 378 2.99 -7.79 -3.90
N TYR A 379 2.32 -7.39 -2.83
CA TYR A 379 0.87 -7.47 -2.70
C TYR A 379 0.26 -6.07 -2.77
N HIS A 380 -0.27 -5.74 -3.94
CA HIS A 380 -0.97 -4.49 -4.22
C HIS A 380 -2.42 -4.80 -4.57
N ARG A 381 -3.35 -4.44 -3.67
CA ARG A 381 -4.79 -4.57 -3.87
C ARG A 381 -5.50 -3.29 -3.46
N LEU A 382 -6.54 -2.95 -4.21
CA LEU A 382 -7.35 -1.77 -3.99
C LEU A 382 -7.89 -1.75 -2.55
N GLY A 383 -7.66 -0.63 -1.85
CA GLY A 383 -8.11 -0.41 -0.47
C GLY A 383 -7.19 -0.98 0.61
N TYR A 384 -6.25 -1.86 0.27
CA TYR A 384 -5.28 -2.40 1.21
C TYR A 384 -3.93 -1.68 1.13
N THR A 385 -3.20 -1.64 2.25
CA THR A 385 -1.78 -1.24 2.29
C THR A 385 -0.97 -2.01 1.25
N HIS A 386 -0.14 -1.32 0.49
CA HIS A 386 0.82 -1.92 -0.42
C HIS A 386 1.91 -2.62 0.41
N LEU A 387 1.91 -3.95 0.36
CA LEU A 387 2.82 -4.79 1.12
C LEU A 387 3.92 -5.30 0.19
N LYS A 388 5.16 -4.91 0.44
CA LYS A 388 6.31 -5.34 -0.34
C LYS A 388 7.40 -5.91 0.56
N SER A 389 7.58 -7.23 0.51
CA SER A 389 8.67 -7.92 1.20
C SER A 389 9.68 -8.42 0.19
N THR A 390 10.96 -8.11 0.41
CA THR A 390 12.06 -8.52 -0.48
C THR A 390 13.18 -9.10 0.34
N THR A 391 13.51 -10.37 0.10
CA THR A 391 14.62 -11.07 0.77
C THR A 391 15.65 -11.52 -0.25
N GLN A 392 16.87 -11.00 -0.14
CA GLN A 392 17.96 -11.31 -1.08
C GLN A 392 18.69 -12.59 -0.66
N VAL A 393 18.90 -13.50 -1.61
CA VAL A 393 19.61 -14.75 -1.34
C VAL A 393 20.59 -15.12 -2.47
N PRO A 394 21.85 -15.48 -2.14
CA PRO A 394 22.79 -16.00 -3.12
C PRO A 394 22.51 -17.46 -3.46
N VAL A 395 22.50 -17.76 -4.75
CA VAL A 395 22.44 -19.12 -5.32
C VAL A 395 23.76 -19.41 -6.00
N ARG A 396 24.53 -20.34 -5.45
CA ARG A 396 25.83 -20.75 -5.98
C ARG A 396 25.71 -22.00 -6.87
N PRO A 397 26.63 -22.18 -7.83
CA PRO A 397 26.74 -23.46 -8.53
C PRO A 397 27.24 -24.56 -7.58
N PHE A 398 27.22 -25.81 -8.05
CA PHE A 398 27.79 -26.94 -7.33
C PHE A 398 29.29 -26.78 -7.10
N THR A 399 29.76 -27.14 -5.91
CA THR A 399 31.20 -27.27 -5.64
C THR A 399 31.74 -28.53 -6.31
N HIS A 400 33.06 -28.60 -6.52
CA HIS A 400 33.73 -29.77 -7.09
C HIS A 400 33.49 -31.09 -6.32
N THR A 401 33.04 -31.02 -5.06
CA THR A 401 32.66 -32.16 -4.22
C THR A 401 31.22 -32.64 -4.41
N GLN A 402 30.35 -31.82 -5.01
CA GLN A 402 28.91 -32.06 -5.13
C GLN A 402 28.50 -32.66 -6.48
N TYR A 403 29.40 -32.71 -7.46
CA TYR A 403 29.14 -33.42 -8.71
C TYR A 403 29.01 -34.92 -8.46
N GLU A 404 28.14 -35.55 -9.24
CA GLU A 404 27.97 -37.00 -9.24
C GLU A 404 29.30 -37.71 -9.55
N ARG A 405 29.59 -38.76 -8.80
CA ARG A 405 30.80 -39.58 -8.95
C ARG A 405 30.39 -41.02 -9.21
N PHE A 406 31.27 -41.75 -9.89
CA PHE A 406 31.04 -43.15 -10.26
C PHE A 406 29.83 -43.33 -11.19
N ILE A 407 29.79 -42.52 -12.24
CA ILE A 407 28.71 -42.55 -13.24
C ILE A 407 28.82 -43.84 -14.04
N GLU A 408 27.72 -44.55 -14.22
CA GLU A 408 27.71 -45.86 -14.90
C GLU A 408 28.23 -45.78 -16.34
N ALA A 409 27.89 -44.71 -17.05
CA ALA A 409 28.39 -44.44 -18.40
C ALA A 409 29.93 -44.30 -18.47
N ALA A 410 30.58 -44.00 -17.33
CA ALA A 410 32.02 -43.80 -17.25
C ALA A 410 32.79 -45.06 -16.79
N TYR A 411 32.13 -46.20 -16.55
CA TYR A 411 32.79 -47.46 -16.18
C TYR A 411 33.93 -47.89 -17.13
N PRO A 412 33.82 -47.75 -18.47
CA PRO A 412 34.91 -48.09 -19.38
C PRO A 412 36.20 -47.30 -19.10
N TYR A 413 36.09 -46.02 -18.72
CA TYR A 413 37.24 -45.18 -18.41
C TYR A 413 37.87 -45.57 -17.07
N TYR A 414 37.04 -45.84 -16.06
CA TYR A 414 37.51 -46.30 -14.74
C TYR A 414 38.25 -47.64 -14.87
N PHE A 415 37.69 -48.58 -15.63
CA PHE A 415 38.31 -49.88 -15.87
C PHE A 415 39.61 -49.76 -16.68
N SER A 416 39.64 -48.91 -17.69
CA SER A 416 40.85 -48.66 -18.49
C SER A 416 42.01 -48.13 -17.63
N ALA A 417 41.75 -47.17 -16.74
CA ALA A 417 42.75 -46.63 -15.83
C ALA A 417 43.30 -47.71 -14.89
N ILE A 418 42.43 -48.51 -14.28
CA ILE A 418 42.83 -49.62 -13.40
C ILE A 418 43.62 -50.68 -14.18
N SER A 419 43.17 -51.01 -15.39
CA SER A 419 43.84 -51.98 -16.28
C SER A 419 45.26 -51.53 -16.64
N MET A 420 45.47 -50.25 -16.96
CA MET A 420 46.80 -49.70 -17.23
C MET A 420 47.73 -49.78 -16.00
N ILE A 421 47.20 -49.54 -14.79
CA ILE A 421 47.98 -49.67 -13.54
C ILE A 421 48.39 -51.13 -13.32
N VAL A 422 47.45 -52.08 -13.46
CA VAL A 422 47.74 -53.52 -13.33
C VAL A 422 48.74 -53.96 -14.39
N GLY A 423 48.58 -53.51 -15.64
CA GLY A 423 49.49 -53.77 -16.74
C GLY A 423 50.90 -53.27 -16.47
N LEU A 424 51.05 -52.05 -15.94
CA LEU A 424 52.35 -51.49 -15.57
C LEU A 424 53.04 -52.30 -14.46
N VAL A 425 52.28 -52.71 -13.43
CA VAL A 425 52.82 -53.53 -12.34
C VAL A 425 53.27 -54.90 -12.85
N MET A 426 52.45 -55.55 -13.66
CA MET A 426 52.80 -56.85 -14.27
C MET A 426 54.00 -56.72 -15.22
N PHE A 427 54.02 -55.68 -16.06
CA PHE A 427 55.15 -55.39 -16.94
C PHE A 427 56.43 -55.15 -16.14
N SER A 428 56.38 -54.34 -15.07
CA SER A 428 57.55 -54.08 -14.23
C SER A 428 58.07 -55.35 -13.57
N PHE A 429 57.19 -56.24 -13.09
CA PHE A 429 57.58 -57.51 -12.51
C PHE A 429 58.25 -58.43 -13.55
N VAL A 430 57.61 -58.59 -14.71
CA VAL A 430 58.15 -59.42 -15.80
C VAL A 430 59.47 -58.84 -16.28
N PHE A 431 59.54 -57.55 -16.58
CA PHE A 431 60.72 -56.89 -17.12
C PHE A 431 61.93 -56.97 -16.18
N LEU A 432 61.75 -56.82 -14.87
CA LEU A 432 62.84 -56.89 -13.89
C LEU A 432 63.34 -58.31 -13.63
N TYR A 433 62.43 -59.30 -13.62
CA TYR A 433 62.77 -60.70 -13.35
C TYR A 433 62.90 -61.55 -14.62
N TYR A 434 62.91 -60.92 -15.80
CA TYR A 434 63.12 -61.59 -17.07
C TYR A 434 64.57 -62.06 -17.16
N LYS A 435 64.75 -63.38 -17.34
CA LYS A 435 66.06 -63.97 -17.60
C LYS A 435 66.24 -64.07 -19.12
N ASP A 436 67.22 -63.37 -19.67
CA ASP A 436 67.57 -63.47 -21.09
C ASP A 436 68.17 -64.85 -21.38
N ASP A 437 67.58 -65.58 -22.34
CA ASP A 437 68.07 -66.90 -22.81
C ASP A 437 69.23 -66.79 -23.82
N LYS A 438 69.90 -65.63 -23.89
CA LYS A 438 71.15 -65.52 -24.64
C LYS A 438 72.28 -66.13 -23.82
N GLU A 439 72.63 -67.37 -24.16
CA GLU A 439 73.96 -67.90 -23.94
C GLU A 439 75.00 -66.84 -24.31
N LYS A 440 75.79 -66.41 -23.33
CA LYS A 440 77.04 -65.71 -23.59
C LYS A 440 77.95 -66.70 -24.33
N VAL A 441 78.02 -66.59 -25.65
CA VAL A 441 79.15 -67.12 -26.40
C VAL A 441 80.29 -66.12 -26.19
N GLU A 442 81.31 -66.55 -25.46
CA GLU A 442 82.59 -65.86 -25.26
C GLU A 442 83.30 -65.54 -26.57
#